data_AF-A0A937T516-F1
#
_entry.id   AF-A0A937T516-F1
#
_cell.length_a   1.000
_cell.length_b   1.000
_cell.length_c   1.000
_cell.angle_alpha   90.00
_cell.angle_beta   90.00
_cell.angle_gamma   90.00
#
_symmetry.space_group_name_H-M   'P 1'
#
loop_
_entity.id
_entity.type
_entity.pdbx_description
1 polymer ?
#
loop_
_entity_poly.entity_id
_entity_poly.type
_entity_poly.pdbx_seq_one_letter_code
_entity_poly.pdbx_strand_id
1 'polypeptide(L)' 'MEYSIEIIIFYILLIDSVGANLLAWGGGRSWYQRNFRIFSRYFPATRGWTTFYLILVLFIGTLVF' A
#
# COMPACT_ATOMS: atom_id res chain seq x y z
N MET A 1 19.58 9.92 -18.64
CA MET A 1 18.52 10.03 -17.63
C MET A 1 19.13 10.73 -16.44
N GLU A 2 18.81 12.00 -16.24
CA GLU A 2 19.10 12.64 -14.96
C GLU A 2 18.29 11.88 -13.91
N TYR A 3 18.96 11.30 -12.93
CA TYR A 3 18.28 10.72 -11.78
C TYR A 3 17.77 11.88 -10.92
N SER A 4 16.65 12.47 -11.33
CA SER A 4 15.96 13.46 -10.54
C SER A 4 15.55 12.82 -9.21
N ILE A 5 15.71 13.57 -8.13
CA ILE A 5 15.37 13.14 -6.75
C ILE A 5 13.94 12.54 -6.70
N GLU A 6 13.03 13.06 -7.55
CA GLU A 6 11.67 12.59 -7.76
C GLU A 6 11.59 11.09 -8.12
N ILE A 7 12.45 10.60 -9.01
CA ILE A 7 12.48 9.19 -9.44
C ILE A 7 12.92 8.30 -8.28
N ILE A 8 13.90 8.74 -7.49
CA ILE A 8 14.39 8.00 -6.31
C ILE A 8 13.27 7.91 -5.27
N ILE A 9 12.60 9.03 -4.98
CA ILE A 9 11.46 9.08 -4.05
C ILE A 9 10.32 8.18 -4.54
N PHE A 10 10.00 8.22 -5.84
CA PHE A 10 8.98 7.36 -6.42
C PHE A 10 9.26 5.88 -6.18
N TYR A 11 10.48 5.39 -6.46
CA TYR A 11 10.81 3.99 -6.24
C TYR A 11 10.77 3.58 -4.76
N ILE A 12 11.18 4.46 -3.84
CA ILE A 12 11.05 4.22 -2.39
C ILE A 12 9.58 4.04 -2.01
N LEU A 13 8.69 4.94 -2.46
CA LEU A 13 7.25 4.85 -2.21
C LEU A 13 6.61 3.63 -2.87
N LEU A 14 7.09 3.24 -4.05
CA LEU A 14 6.60 2.06 -4.75
C LEU A 14 6.95 0.77 -3.99
N ILE A 15 8.19 0.63 -3.53
CA ILE A 15 8.62 -0.53 -2.73
C ILE A 15 7.85 -0.59 -1.40
N ASP A 16 7.70 0.54 -0.72
CA ASP A 16 6.96 0.64 0.54
C ASP A 16 5.47 0.25 0.37
N SER A 17 4.79 0.85 -0.62
CA SER A 17 3.37 0.57 -0.87
C SER A 17 3.11 -0.88 -1.30
N VAL A 18 4.00 -1.48 -2.10
CA VAL A 18 3.94 -2.92 -2.46
C VAL A 18 4.17 -3.79 -1.23
N GLY A 19 5.19 -3.50 -0.41
CA GLY A 19 5.48 -4.22 0.82
C GLY A 19 4.32 -4.17 1.81
N ALA A 20 3.74 -2.98 2.02
CA ALA A 20 2.56 -2.78 2.86
C ALA A 20 1.36 -3.59 2.35
N ASN A 21 1.16 -3.67 1.03
CA ASN A 21 0.11 -4.48 0.43
C ASN A 21 0.37 -5.97 0.67
N LEU A 22 1.58 -6.46 0.41
CA LEU A 22 1.95 -7.86 0.65
C LEU A 22 1.76 -8.26 2.12
N LEU A 23 2.08 -7.40 3.08
CA LEU A 23 1.87 -7.67 4.51
C LEU A 23 0.39 -7.64 4.91
N ALA A 24 -0.36 -6.65 4.42
CA ALA A 24 -1.79 -6.50 4.70
C ALA A 24 -2.64 -7.64 4.12
N TRP A 25 -2.23 -8.17 2.96
CA TRP A 25 -2.90 -9.28 2.29
C TRP A 25 -2.34 -10.65 2.71
N GLY A 26 -1.06 -10.74 3.05
CA GLY A 26 -0.32 -12.00 3.27
C GLY A 26 -0.31 -12.58 4.68
N GLY A 27 -0.69 -11.86 5.75
CA GLY A 27 -0.62 -12.48 7.08
C GLY A 27 -1.07 -11.71 8.32
N GLY A 28 -1.28 -10.38 8.28
CA GLY A 28 -1.68 -9.57 9.46
C GLY A 28 -3.07 -9.85 10.05
N ARG A 29 -3.73 -10.92 9.59
CA ARG A 29 -5.14 -11.26 9.81
C ARG A 29 -5.48 -11.57 11.27
N SER A 30 -4.54 -12.16 12.03
CA SER A 30 -4.85 -12.74 13.35
C SER A 30 -5.11 -11.73 14.46
N TRP A 31 -4.51 -10.54 14.41
CA TRP A 31 -4.66 -9.52 15.45
C TRP A 31 -5.89 -8.63 15.20
N TYR A 32 -6.06 -8.19 13.95
CA TYR A 32 -7.15 -7.28 13.55
C TYR A 32 -8.55 -7.94 13.57
N GLN A 33 -8.64 -9.23 13.20
CA GLN A 33 -9.90 -9.98 13.30
C GLN A 33 -10.38 -10.16 14.75
N ARG A 34 -9.47 -10.09 15.73
CA ARG A 34 -9.79 -10.29 17.15
C ARG A 34 -10.45 -9.06 17.77
N ASN A 35 -10.06 -7.84 17.36
CA ASN A 35 -10.60 -6.59 17.90
C ASN A 35 -11.79 -6.01 17.10
N PHE A 36 -11.88 -6.22 15.78
CA PHE A 36 -12.91 -5.57 14.94
C PHE A 36 -13.67 -6.58 14.05
N ARG A 37 -14.47 -7.44 14.70
CA ARG A 37 -15.09 -8.63 14.10
C ARG A 37 -16.10 -8.39 12.96
N ILE A 38 -16.79 -7.23 12.95
CA ILE A 38 -17.82 -6.89 11.94
C ILE A 38 -17.20 -6.18 10.72
N PHE A 39 -16.37 -5.16 10.95
CA PHE A 39 -15.69 -4.43 9.87
C PHE A 39 -14.60 -5.25 9.18
N SER A 40 -13.85 -6.08 9.92
CA SER A 40 -12.86 -7.00 9.33
C SER A 40 -13.45 -8.08 8.41
N ARG A 41 -14.78 -8.27 8.43
CA ARG A 41 -15.50 -9.23 7.59
C ARG A 41 -15.76 -8.70 6.17
N TYR A 42 -15.93 -7.40 6.00
CA TYR A 42 -16.28 -6.79 4.71
C TYR A 42 -15.15 -5.97 4.09
N PHE A 43 -14.34 -5.28 4.90
CA PHE A 43 -13.23 -4.47 4.39
C PHE A 43 -12.20 -4.34 5.51
N PRO A 44 -11.09 -5.11 5.49
CA PRO A 44 -10.02 -4.86 6.44
C PRO A 44 -9.50 -3.47 6.12
N ALA A 45 -9.74 -2.48 6.99
CA ALA A 45 -9.38 -1.08 6.73
C ALA A 45 -7.91 -0.95 6.32
N THR A 46 -7.06 -1.79 6.91
CA THR A 46 -5.65 -1.95 6.55
C THR A 46 -5.45 -2.37 5.09
N ARG A 47 -6.21 -3.32 4.55
CA ARG A 47 -6.09 -3.77 3.14
C ARG A 47 -6.59 -2.72 2.17
N GLY A 48 -7.74 -2.11 2.49
CA GLY A 48 -8.30 -1.03 1.69
C GLY A 48 -7.33 0.15 1.59
N TRP A 49 -6.78 0.55 2.74
CA TRP A 49 -5.80 1.64 2.83
C TRP A 49 -4.52 1.33 2.06
N THR A 50 -3.92 0.15 2.25
CA THR A 50 -2.69 -0.22 1.53
C THR A 50 -2.91 -0.34 0.03
N THR A 51 -4.09 -0.79 -0.42
CA THR A 51 -4.44 -0.88 -1.84
C THR A 51 -4.69 0.50 -2.44
N PHE A 52 -5.40 1.38 -1.73
CA PHE A 52 -5.56 2.77 -2.16
C PHE A 52 -4.21 3.50 -2.23
N TYR A 53 -3.33 3.30 -1.25
CA TYR A 53 -1.98 3.85 -1.26
C TYR A 53 -1.15 3.35 -2.45
N LEU A 54 -1.19 2.05 -2.76
CA LEU A 54 -0.54 1.51 -3.95
C LEU A 54 -1.09 2.12 -5.25
N ILE A 55 -2.41 2.29 -5.37
CA ILE A 55 -3.04 2.96 -6.52
C ILE A 55 -2.54 4.41 -6.64
N LEU A 56 -2.48 5.14 -5.53
CA LEU A 56 -1.97 6.51 -5.50
C LEU A 56 -0.51 6.58 -5.98
N VAL A 57 0.34 5.66 -5.50
CA VAL A 57 1.74 5.61 -5.93
C VAL A 57 1.87 5.26 -7.41
N LEU A 58 1.10 4.29 -7.91
CA LEU A 58 1.08 3.98 -9.35
C LEU A 58 0.61 5.17 -10.19
N PHE A 59 -0.38 5.93 -9.71
CA PHE A 59 -0.82 7.17 -10.35
C PHE A 59 0.29 8.24 -10.38
N ILE A 60 1.04 8.42 -9.28
CA ILE A 60 2.23 9.30 -9.28
C ILE A 60 3.23 8.84 -10.35
N GLY A 61 3.40 7.53 -10.53
CA GLY A 61 4.23 6.97 -11.59
C GLY A 61 3.83 7.44 -12.99
N THR A 62 2.53 7.56 -13.28
CA THR A 62 2.03 8.09 -14.56
C THR A 62 2.28 9.59 -14.77
N LEU A 63 2.63 10.32 -13.70
CA LEU A 63 2.97 11.75 -13.77
C LEU A 63 4.48 11.97 -13.84
N VAL A 64 5.26 11.06 -13.25
CA VAL A 64 6.73 11.14 -13.17
C VAL A 64 7.40 10.56 -14.42
N PHE A 65 6.77 9.62 -15.11
CA PHE A 65 7.24 8.97 -16.34
C PHE A 65 6.29 9.23 -17.50
#